data_AF-A0A7S4FGT6-F1
#
_entry.id   AF-A0A7S4FGT6-F1
#
_cell.length_a   1.000
_cell.length_b   1.000
_cell.length_c   1.000
_cell.angle_alpha   90.00
_cell.angle_beta   90.00
_cell.angle_gamma   90.00
#
_symmetry.space_group_name_H-M   'P 1'
#
loop_
_entity.id
_entity.type
_entity.pdbx_description
1 polymer ?
#
loop_
_entity_poly.entity_id
_entity_poly.type
_entity_poly.pdbx_seq_one_letter_code
_entity_poly.pdbx_strand_id
1 'polypeptide(L)'
;FFFAMLFLRLLVLLLLQVLAMGRLASDEQLDLLPDYSDPEVARRLKCSACKVITKEIWHRLIKLHKRFKQPKEYYVIEALENTCTQIRNDFGLLMRNNKPTQEFSSNKKISRMTGNWINSYIETHCGNIFSEYEEEIVEDFHEWIAMGEREAQGLMCLDKYARC
;
A
#
# COMPACT_ATOMS: atom_id res chain seq x y z
N PHE A 1 -18.16 38.86 -25.97
CA PHE A 1 -18.50 37.42 -26.06
C PHE A 1 -17.33 36.50 -25.73
N PHE A 2 -16.13 36.69 -26.30
CA PHE A 2 -14.98 35.80 -26.07
C PHE A 2 -14.50 35.76 -24.59
N PHE A 3 -14.45 36.91 -23.92
CA PHE A 3 -14.03 37.02 -22.51
C PHE A 3 -14.97 36.29 -21.53
N ALA A 4 -16.27 36.26 -21.81
CA ALA A 4 -17.26 35.60 -20.95
C ALA A 4 -17.12 34.06 -20.98
N MET A 5 -16.76 33.49 -22.14
CA MET A 5 -16.52 32.05 -22.25
C MET A 5 -15.25 31.59 -21.54
N LEU A 6 -14.19 32.41 -21.57
CA LEU A 6 -12.93 32.09 -20.89
C LEU A 6 -13.12 32.10 -19.36
N PHE A 7 -13.87 33.07 -18.84
CA PHE A 7 -14.18 33.16 -17.42
C PHE A 7 -15.04 31.99 -16.94
N LEU A 8 -16.05 31.58 -17.73
CA LEU A 8 -16.90 30.44 -17.39
C LEU A 8 -16.11 29.12 -17.37
N ARG A 9 -15.16 28.92 -18.30
CA ARG A 9 -14.29 27.74 -18.32
C ARG A 9 -13.33 27.71 -17.13
N LEU A 10 -12.75 28.85 -16.76
CA LEU A 10 -11.89 28.94 -15.58
C LEU A 10 -12.68 28.66 -14.30
N LEU A 11 -13.91 29.17 -14.19
CA LEU A 11 -14.78 28.96 -13.05
C LEU A 11 -15.20 27.48 -12.92
N VAL A 12 -15.50 26.82 -14.04
CA VAL A 12 -15.80 25.37 -14.06
C VAL A 12 -14.58 24.54 -13.68
N LEU A 13 -13.37 24.90 -14.16
CA LEU A 13 -12.14 24.21 -13.77
C LEU A 13 -11.81 24.41 -12.28
N LEU A 14 -12.02 25.61 -11.74
CA LEU A 14 -11.89 25.89 -10.31
C LEU A 14 -12.92 25.12 -9.48
N LEU A 15 -14.18 25.06 -9.92
CA LEU A 15 -15.24 24.27 -9.26
C LEU A 15 -14.92 22.77 -9.28
N LEU A 16 -14.38 22.24 -10.39
CA LEU A 16 -13.92 20.86 -10.49
C LEU A 16 -12.73 20.57 -9.57
N GLN A 17 -11.78 21.50 -9.44
CA GLN A 17 -10.66 21.38 -8.51
C GLN A 17 -11.12 21.44 -7.05
N VAL A 18 -12.06 22.32 -6.71
CA VAL A 18 -12.65 22.41 -5.37
C VAL A 18 -13.45 21.14 -5.03
N LEU A 19 -14.23 20.59 -5.98
CA LEU A 19 -14.94 19.33 -5.80
C LEU A 19 -13.99 18.12 -5.65
N ALA A 20 -12.81 18.17 -6.30
CA ALA A 20 -11.80 17.11 -6.17
C ALA A 20 -11.00 17.18 -4.86
N MET A 21 -10.86 18.37 -4.25
CA MET A 21 -10.11 18.58 -3.00
C MET A 21 -10.92 18.26 -1.72
N GLY A 22 -12.23 18.07 -1.82
CA GLY A 22 -13.13 17.96 -0.66
C GLY A 22 -13.65 16.56 -0.38
N ARG A 23 -12.77 15.59 -0.09
CA ARG A 23 -13.13 14.46 0.78
C ARG A 23 -12.14 14.40 1.95
N LEU A 24 -12.10 15.48 2.73
CA LEU A 24 -11.72 15.36 4.13
C LEU A 24 -12.68 14.33 4.72
N ALA A 25 -12.12 13.24 5.24
CA ALA A 25 -12.90 12.29 6.01
C ALA A 25 -13.67 13.10 7.07
N SER A 26 -15.00 12.99 7.10
CA SER A 26 -15.79 13.67 8.13
C SER A 26 -15.27 13.23 9.50
N ASP A 27 -15.33 14.08 10.53
CA ASP A 27 -14.83 13.73 11.86
C ASP A 27 -15.40 12.38 12.37
N GLU A 28 -16.63 12.05 11.98
CA GLU A 28 -17.30 10.76 12.23
C GLU A 28 -16.57 9.53 11.63
N GLN A 29 -15.78 9.71 10.56
CA GLN A 29 -14.96 8.63 9.97
C GLN A 29 -13.65 8.42 10.73
N LEU A 30 -13.15 9.43 11.45
CA LEU A 30 -11.95 9.30 12.28
C LEU A 30 -12.24 8.47 13.54
N ASP A 31 -13.43 8.64 14.13
CA ASP A 31 -13.90 7.87 15.29
C ASP A 31 -14.10 6.37 14.98
N LEU A 32 -14.20 6.02 13.70
CA LEU A 32 -14.35 4.64 13.26
C LEU A 32 -13.02 3.92 13.05
N LEU A 33 -11.88 4.63 13.07
CA LEU A 33 -10.58 4.01 12.87
C LEU A 33 -10.28 2.97 13.97
N PRO A 34 -9.54 1.90 13.65
CA PRO A 34 -9.06 0.97 14.67
C PRO A 34 -8.28 1.73 15.74
N ASP A 35 -8.56 1.44 17.01
CA ASP A 35 -7.83 2.04 18.12
C ASP A 35 -6.36 1.58 18.10
N TYR A 36 -5.49 2.40 17.53
CA TYR A 36 -4.07 2.11 17.41
C TYR A 36 -3.33 2.21 18.76
N SER A 37 -3.98 2.72 19.81
CA SER A 37 -3.42 2.72 21.16
C SER A 37 -3.50 1.34 21.82
N ASP A 38 -4.41 0.47 21.37
CA ASP A 38 -4.47 -0.93 21.78
C ASP A 38 -3.32 -1.73 21.12
N PRO A 39 -2.39 -2.32 21.91
CA PRO A 39 -1.28 -3.09 21.39
C PRO A 39 -1.70 -4.29 20.52
N GLU A 40 -2.84 -4.92 20.81
CA GLU A 40 -3.33 -6.05 20.04
C GLU A 40 -3.85 -5.61 18.67
N VAL A 41 -4.60 -4.50 18.63
CA VAL A 41 -5.09 -3.91 17.38
C VAL A 41 -3.92 -3.46 16.52
N ALA A 42 -2.95 -2.76 17.10
CA ALA A 42 -1.73 -2.33 16.42
C ALA A 42 -0.95 -3.52 15.84
N ARG A 43 -0.79 -4.59 16.62
CA ARG A 43 -0.12 -5.83 16.17
C ARG A 43 -0.87 -6.48 15.00
N ARG A 44 -2.20 -6.64 15.10
CA ARG A 44 -3.01 -7.24 14.02
C ARG A 44 -2.93 -6.42 12.74
N LEU A 45 -3.01 -5.10 12.85
CA LEU A 45 -2.92 -4.16 11.73
C LEU A 45 -1.55 -4.24 11.04
N LYS A 46 -0.46 -4.18 11.84
CA LYS A 46 0.91 -4.33 11.35
C LYS A 46 1.12 -5.65 10.65
N CYS A 47 0.55 -6.73 11.20
CA CYS A 47 0.61 -8.05 10.59
C CYS A 47 -0.14 -8.15 9.27
N SER A 48 -1.33 -7.56 9.19
CA SER A 48 -2.05 -7.52 7.94
C SER A 48 -1.30 -6.69 6.90
N ALA A 49 -0.71 -5.55 7.28
CA ALA A 49 0.09 -4.71 6.40
C ALA A 49 1.30 -5.49 5.86
N CYS A 50 2.07 -6.12 6.73
CA CYS A 50 3.24 -6.90 6.32
C CYS A 50 2.88 -8.00 5.31
N LYS A 51 1.83 -8.80 5.61
CA LYS A 51 1.39 -9.87 4.71
C LYS A 51 1.07 -9.38 3.31
N VAL A 52 0.32 -8.27 3.19
CA VAL A 52 -0.03 -7.72 1.87
C VAL A 52 1.17 -7.09 1.18
N ILE A 53 2.05 -6.40 1.91
CA ILE A 53 3.27 -5.80 1.35
C ILE A 53 4.19 -6.87 0.78
N THR A 54 4.55 -7.88 1.58
CA THR A 54 5.45 -8.95 1.15
C THR A 54 4.86 -9.74 -0.02
N LYS A 55 3.55 -9.96 -0.02
CA LYS A 55 2.86 -10.58 -1.15
C LYS A 55 3.04 -9.80 -2.44
N GLU A 56 2.82 -8.48 -2.40
CA GLU A 56 2.95 -7.64 -3.59
C GLU A 56 4.41 -7.52 -4.05
N ILE A 57 5.36 -7.42 -3.12
CA ILE A 57 6.80 -7.49 -3.40
C ILE A 57 7.11 -8.79 -4.15
N TRP A 58 6.75 -9.94 -3.58
CA TRP A 58 7.02 -11.23 -4.19
C TRP A 58 6.39 -11.38 -5.57
N HIS A 59 5.13 -10.97 -5.73
CA HIS A 59 4.46 -10.98 -7.04
C HIS A 59 5.17 -10.11 -8.08
N ARG A 60 5.65 -8.94 -7.66
CA ARG A 60 6.40 -8.03 -8.53
C ARG A 60 7.73 -8.64 -8.96
N LEU A 61 8.48 -9.24 -8.04
CA LEU A 61 9.74 -9.92 -8.33
C LEU A 61 9.51 -11.09 -9.28
N ILE A 62 8.48 -11.90 -9.08
CA ILE A 62 8.11 -13.00 -10.00
C ILE A 62 7.77 -12.48 -11.38
N LYS A 63 7.01 -11.38 -11.48
CA LYS A 63 6.69 -10.75 -12.77
C LYS A 63 7.96 -10.23 -13.46
N LEU A 64 8.89 -9.68 -12.70
CA LEU A 64 10.19 -9.23 -13.20
C LEU A 64 11.01 -10.43 -13.70
N HIS A 65 11.12 -11.50 -12.92
CA HIS A 65 11.83 -12.73 -13.29
C HIS A 65 11.27 -13.40 -14.55
N LYS A 66 9.94 -13.37 -14.71
CA LYS A 66 9.27 -13.88 -15.94
C LYS A 66 9.65 -13.07 -17.18
N ARG A 67 9.89 -11.76 -17.02
CA ARG A 67 10.28 -10.86 -18.12
C ARG A 67 11.78 -10.91 -18.39
N PHE A 68 12.59 -10.89 -17.34
CA PHE A 68 14.04 -10.92 -17.38
C PHE A 68 14.49 -12.06 -16.49
N LYS A 69 15.08 -13.09 -17.08
CA LYS A 69 15.60 -14.22 -16.31
C LYS A 69 16.63 -13.77 -15.27
N GLN A 70 17.46 -12.81 -15.66
CA GLN A 70 18.43 -12.13 -14.80
C GLN A 70 18.23 -10.61 -14.96
N PRO A 71 17.37 -9.99 -14.15
CA PRO A 71 17.22 -8.54 -14.19
C PRO A 71 18.51 -7.87 -13.69
N LYS A 72 18.83 -6.71 -14.26
CA LYS A 72 19.85 -5.83 -13.67
C LYS A 72 19.33 -5.29 -12.33
N GLU A 73 20.22 -5.03 -11.39
CA GLU A 73 19.94 -4.50 -10.06
C GLU A 73 18.95 -3.33 -10.08
N TYR A 74 19.18 -2.31 -10.92
CA TYR A 74 18.29 -1.15 -10.99
C TYR A 74 16.83 -1.49 -11.34
N TYR A 75 16.59 -2.60 -12.07
CA TYR A 75 15.22 -3.06 -12.34
C TYR A 75 14.57 -3.71 -11.13
N VAL A 76 15.37 -4.35 -10.26
CA VAL A 76 14.91 -4.92 -9.00
C VAL A 76 14.54 -3.79 -8.05
N ILE A 77 15.42 -2.80 -7.89
CA ILE A 77 15.17 -1.61 -7.06
C ILE A 77 13.91 -0.87 -7.56
N GLU A 78 13.84 -0.54 -8.85
CA GLU A 78 12.66 0.12 -9.44
C GLU A 78 11.38 -0.70 -9.23
N ALA A 79 11.47 -2.03 -9.28
CA ALA A 79 10.33 -2.90 -9.00
C ALA A 79 9.87 -2.81 -7.55
N LEU A 80 10.79 -2.78 -6.60
CA LEU A 80 10.49 -2.65 -5.17
C LEU A 80 9.92 -1.27 -4.82
N GLU A 81 10.54 -0.17 -5.26
CA GLU A 81 10.07 1.20 -4.99
C GLU A 81 8.64 1.43 -5.53
N ASN A 82 8.38 0.96 -6.75
CA ASN A 82 7.06 1.05 -7.37
C ASN A 82 5.99 0.28 -6.57
N THR A 83 6.39 -0.75 -5.84
CA THR A 83 5.46 -1.57 -5.05
C THR A 83 4.86 -0.74 -3.91
N CYS A 84 5.64 0.06 -3.19
CA CYS A 84 5.11 0.90 -2.11
C CYS A 84 4.15 1.97 -2.61
N THR A 85 4.47 2.61 -3.74
CA THR A 85 3.59 3.58 -4.39
C THR A 85 2.26 2.94 -4.82
N GLN A 86 2.31 1.72 -5.36
CA GLN A 86 1.10 0.98 -5.75
C GLN A 86 0.26 0.60 -4.53
N ILE A 87 0.89 0.06 -3.49
CA ILE A 87 0.20 -0.36 -2.27
C ILE A 87 -0.57 0.80 -1.64
N ARG A 88 0.05 1.99 -1.56
CA ARG A 88 -0.60 3.21 -1.06
C ARG A 88 -1.94 3.51 -1.73
N ASN A 89 -2.00 3.31 -3.06
CA ASN A 89 -3.14 3.70 -3.87
C ASN A 89 -4.18 2.58 -4.00
N ASP A 90 -3.73 1.33 -3.96
CA ASP A 90 -4.59 0.18 -4.25
C ASP A 90 -5.16 -0.48 -3.01
N PHE A 91 -4.59 -0.27 -1.81
CA PHE A 91 -5.02 -0.93 -0.58
C PHE A 91 -5.83 -0.02 0.36
N GLY A 92 -6.62 -0.66 1.21
CA GLY A 92 -7.41 -0.03 2.26
C GLY A 92 -7.90 -1.08 3.25
N LEU A 93 -8.44 -0.65 4.39
CA LEU A 93 -8.94 -1.56 5.41
C LEU A 93 -10.30 -2.11 5.02
N LEU A 94 -10.47 -3.41 5.09
CA LEU A 94 -11.73 -4.10 4.84
C LEU A 94 -12.81 -3.56 5.78
N MET A 95 -13.98 -3.24 5.23
CA MET A 95 -15.16 -2.84 6.02
C MET A 95 -16.04 -4.06 6.32
N ARG A 96 -16.43 -4.22 7.58
CA ARG A 96 -17.47 -5.18 8.02
C ARG A 96 -18.47 -4.47 8.92
N ASN A 97 -19.76 -4.62 8.65
CA ASN A 97 -20.84 -3.94 9.39
C ASN A 97 -20.60 -2.42 9.51
N ASN A 98 -20.18 -1.78 8.42
CA ASN A 98 -19.83 -0.34 8.34
C ASN A 98 -18.69 0.12 9.27
N LYS A 99 -17.85 -0.80 9.76
CA LYS A 99 -16.66 -0.48 10.55
C LYS A 99 -15.40 -1.02 9.86
N PRO A 100 -14.29 -0.28 9.87
CA PRO A 100 -13.02 -0.79 9.37
C PRO A 100 -12.51 -1.90 10.29
N THR A 101 -11.94 -2.92 9.67
CA THR A 101 -11.25 -4.01 10.35
C THR A 101 -9.74 -3.76 10.32
N GLN A 102 -8.97 -4.65 10.95
CA GLN A 102 -7.50 -4.62 10.89
C GLN A 102 -6.96 -5.37 9.66
N GLU A 103 -7.81 -5.75 8.70
CA GLU A 103 -7.44 -6.50 7.51
C GLU A 103 -7.31 -5.57 6.30
N PHE A 104 -6.15 -5.53 5.66
CA PHE A 104 -5.93 -4.85 4.39
C PHE A 104 -6.45 -5.67 3.21
N SER A 105 -7.00 -4.98 2.22
CA SER A 105 -7.45 -5.59 0.97
C SER A 105 -7.25 -4.64 -0.21
N SER A 106 -6.92 -5.19 -1.38
CA SER A 106 -6.90 -4.50 -2.67
C SER A 106 -8.14 -4.81 -3.53
N ASN A 107 -9.06 -5.66 -3.04
CA ASN A 107 -10.21 -6.07 -3.82
C ASN A 107 -11.24 -4.94 -3.94
N LYS A 108 -11.33 -4.35 -5.14
CA LYS A 108 -12.26 -3.25 -5.47
C LYS A 108 -13.74 -3.64 -5.41
N LYS A 109 -14.07 -4.95 -5.35
CA LYS A 109 -15.45 -5.44 -5.18
C LYS A 109 -15.91 -5.45 -3.73
N ILE A 110 -15.00 -5.25 -2.78
CA ILE A 110 -15.32 -5.24 -1.34
C ILE A 110 -15.22 -3.81 -0.83
N SER A 111 -16.12 -3.45 0.08
CA SER A 111 -16.08 -2.15 0.76
C SER A 111 -14.82 -2.01 1.59
N ARG A 112 -14.13 -0.88 1.44
CA ARG A 112 -12.86 -0.59 2.11
C ARG A 112 -12.82 0.84 2.59
N MET A 113 -12.23 1.04 3.76
CA MET A 113 -11.83 2.35 4.24
C MET A 113 -10.49 2.72 3.60
N THR A 114 -10.47 3.88 2.97
CA THR A 114 -9.27 4.51 2.42
C THR A 114 -9.18 5.92 2.98
N GLY A 115 -7.99 6.48 3.04
CA GLY A 115 -7.79 7.84 3.53
C GLY A 115 -6.32 8.09 3.79
N ASN A 116 -5.96 9.36 3.99
CA ASN A 116 -4.56 9.75 4.11
C ASN A 116 -3.83 8.94 5.19
N TRP A 117 -4.44 8.76 6.38
CA TRP A 117 -3.84 7.99 7.46
C TRP A 117 -3.57 6.53 7.08
N ILE A 118 -4.56 5.81 6.51
CA ILE A 118 -4.41 4.39 6.13
C ILE A 118 -3.36 4.23 5.03
N ASN A 119 -3.41 5.12 4.03
CA ASN A 119 -2.52 5.09 2.88
C ASN A 119 -1.08 5.39 3.29
N SER A 120 -0.86 6.41 4.11
CA SER A 120 0.46 6.71 4.68
C SER A 120 0.94 5.59 5.60
N TYR A 121 0.06 5.02 6.43
CA TYR A 121 0.41 3.91 7.33
C TYR A 121 1.03 2.75 6.56
N ILE A 122 0.34 2.26 5.51
CA ILE A 122 0.82 1.11 4.75
C ILE A 122 2.03 1.45 3.88
N GLU A 123 2.11 2.68 3.34
CA GLU A 123 3.28 3.16 2.57
C GLU A 123 4.53 3.23 3.45
N THR A 124 4.43 3.83 4.64
CA THR A 124 5.53 3.86 5.63
C THR A 124 5.97 2.46 5.98
N HIS A 125 5.02 1.54 6.20
CA HIS A 125 5.38 0.17 6.54
C HIS A 125 6.07 -0.56 5.37
N CYS A 126 5.64 -0.28 4.14
CA CYS A 126 6.30 -0.79 2.95
C CYS A 126 7.73 -0.27 2.82
N GLY A 127 7.94 1.03 3.02
CA GLY A 127 9.27 1.64 3.00
C GLY A 127 10.22 1.03 4.05
N ASN A 128 9.71 0.73 5.24
CA ASN A 128 10.52 0.08 6.27
C ASN A 128 10.90 -1.37 5.92
N ILE A 129 9.98 -2.14 5.33
CA ILE A 129 10.29 -3.51 4.85
C ILE A 129 11.31 -3.43 3.71
N PHE A 130 11.08 -2.54 2.75
CA PHE A 130 12.00 -2.32 1.64
C PHE A 130 13.41 -1.99 2.13
N SER A 131 13.55 -0.99 3.01
CA SER A 131 14.87 -0.57 3.53
C SER A 131 15.61 -1.66 4.31
N GLU A 132 14.91 -2.64 4.87
CA GLU A 132 15.53 -3.74 5.61
C GLU A 132 16.00 -4.88 4.70
N TYR A 133 15.28 -5.14 3.60
CA TYR A 133 15.50 -6.32 2.76
C TYR A 133 15.98 -6.00 1.35
N GLU A 134 16.12 -4.73 0.95
CA GLU A 134 16.52 -4.33 -0.40
C GLU A 134 17.83 -4.99 -0.85
N GLU A 135 18.88 -4.86 -0.05
CA GLU A 135 20.21 -5.40 -0.33
C GLU A 135 20.16 -6.92 -0.51
N GLU A 136 19.55 -7.63 0.44
CA GLU A 136 19.39 -9.09 0.39
C GLU A 136 18.58 -9.56 -0.83
N ILE A 137 17.51 -8.84 -1.20
CA ILE A 137 16.70 -9.17 -2.38
C ILE A 137 17.48 -8.94 -3.68
N VAL A 138 18.33 -7.92 -3.71
CA VAL A 138 19.16 -7.59 -4.89
C VAL A 138 20.26 -8.62 -5.07
N GLU A 139 20.98 -8.96 -4.00
CA GLU A 139 22.08 -9.92 -4.02
C GLU A 139 21.58 -11.34 -4.30
N ASP A 140 20.52 -11.76 -3.61
CA ASP A 140 20.01 -13.13 -3.64
C ASP A 140 18.69 -13.28 -4.40
N PHE A 141 18.47 -12.45 -5.43
CA PHE A 141 17.21 -12.37 -6.18
C PHE A 141 16.64 -13.74 -6.58
N HIS A 142 17.49 -14.65 -7.07
CA HIS A 142 17.05 -15.97 -7.49
C HIS A 142 16.58 -16.86 -6.33
N GLU A 143 17.20 -16.73 -5.17
CA GLU A 143 16.83 -17.47 -3.97
C GLU A 143 15.48 -16.97 -3.45
N TRP A 144 15.29 -15.65 -3.41
CA TRP A 144 14.01 -15.02 -3.08
C TRP A 144 12.86 -15.46 -3.99
N ILE A 145 13.14 -15.66 -5.28
CA ILE A 145 12.16 -16.19 -6.23
C ILE A 145 11.85 -17.67 -5.95
N ALA A 146 12.86 -18.48 -5.64
CA ALA A 146 12.73 -19.92 -5.41
C ALA A 146 11.99 -20.25 -4.09
N MET A 147 12.19 -19.42 -3.07
CA MET A 147 11.60 -19.50 -1.72
C MET A 147 10.06 -19.50 -1.75
N GLY A 148 9.46 -18.74 -2.67
CA GLY A 148 8.01 -18.66 -2.81
C GLY A 148 7.32 -17.73 -1.78
N GLU A 149 6.04 -17.42 -2.03
CA GLU A 149 5.32 -16.35 -1.32
C GLU A 149 5.25 -16.56 0.21
N ARG A 150 4.95 -17.78 0.67
CA ARG A 150 4.73 -18.04 2.10
C ARG A 150 6.01 -17.93 2.93
N GLU A 151 7.11 -18.39 2.37
CA GLU A 151 8.40 -18.37 3.07
C GLU A 151 8.99 -16.95 3.05
N ALA A 152 8.83 -16.21 1.93
CA ALA A 152 9.13 -14.77 1.91
C ALA A 152 8.32 -13.99 2.95
N GLN A 153 7.01 -14.29 3.09
CA GLN A 153 6.17 -13.74 4.16
C GLN A 153 6.67 -14.15 5.55
N GLY A 154 7.13 -15.39 5.71
CA GLY A 154 7.71 -15.90 6.95
C GLY A 154 8.92 -15.07 7.39
N LEU A 155 9.90 -14.90 6.50
CA LEU A 155 11.10 -14.12 6.77
C LEU A 155 10.76 -12.66 7.07
N MET A 156 10.03 -12.00 6.16
CA MET A 156 9.76 -10.58 6.30
C MET A 156 8.89 -10.27 7.52
N CYS A 157 7.85 -11.06 7.80
CA CYS A 157 6.83 -10.71 8.79
C CYS A 157 7.02 -11.32 10.18
N LEU A 158 7.63 -12.52 10.29
CA LEU A 158 7.76 -13.23 11.57
C LEU A 158 9.06 -12.86 12.29
N ASP A 159 10.15 -12.73 11.56
CA ASP A 159 11.49 -12.64 12.18
C ASP A 159 11.81 -11.22 12.66
N LYS A 160 11.89 -10.27 11.72
CA LYS A 160 12.36 -8.90 12.03
C LYS A 160 11.27 -7.85 12.12
N TYR A 161 10.23 -7.93 11.29
CA TYR A 161 9.38 -6.77 11.07
C TYR A 161 8.17 -6.68 12.01
N ALA A 162 7.28 -7.67 12.01
CA ALA A 162 5.97 -7.54 12.64
C ALA A 162 5.72 -8.53 13.78
N ARG A 163 6.52 -9.61 13.91
CA ARG A 163 6.27 -10.74 14.83
C ARG A 163 4.80 -11.16 14.78
N CYS A 164 4.38 -11.45 13.55
CA CYS A 164 3.17 -12.19 13.29
C CYS A 164 3.40 -13.68 13.56
#